data_AF-A0A5D6Y6M3-F1
#
_entry.id   AF-A0A5D6Y6M3-F1
#
_cell.length_a   1.000
_cell.length_b   1.000
_cell.length_c   1.000
_cell.angle_alpha   90.00
_cell.angle_beta   90.00
_cell.angle_gamma   90.00
#
_symmetry.space_group_name_H-M   'P 1'
#
loop_
_entity.id
_entity.type
_entity.pdbx_description
1 polymer ?
#
loop_
_entity_poly.entity_id
_entity_poly.type
_entity_poly.pdbx_seq_one_letter_code
_entity_poly.pdbx_strand_id
1 'polypeptide(L)' 'MQLVSTGELYPTFSGSCPNPILELAALCLSLRPEDRPSTPTVAYALRSYRKILN' A
#
# COMPACT_ATOMS: atom_id res chain seq x y z
N MET A 1 -4.56 3.77 24.21
CA MET A 1 -4.33 4.72 23.10
C MET A 1 -4.18 3.91 21.82
N GLN A 2 -4.89 4.25 20.75
CA GLN A 2 -4.80 3.57 19.44
C GLN A 2 -4.21 4.54 18.42
N LEU A 3 -2.88 4.54 18.28
CA LEU A 3 -2.13 5.54 17.48
C LEU A 3 -2.18 5.26 15.96
N VAL A 4 -2.43 4.01 15.57
CA VAL A 4 -2.50 3.60 14.15
C VAL A 4 -3.81 4.06 13.50
N SER A 5 -4.93 3.93 14.21
CA SER A 5 -6.25 4.30 13.67
C SER A 5 -6.47 5.80 13.61
N THR A 6 -5.66 6.59 14.33
CA THR A 6 -5.67 8.06 14.25
C THR A 6 -4.66 8.59 13.23
N GLY A 7 -3.82 7.72 12.66
CA GLY A 7 -2.74 8.12 11.76
C GLY A 7 -1.52 8.73 12.47
N GLU A 8 -1.50 8.77 13.80
CA GLU A 8 -0.35 9.23 14.60
C GLU A 8 0.86 8.28 14.48
N LEU A 9 0.61 7.01 14.17
CA LEU A 9 1.64 6.02 13.88
C LEU A 9 1.40 5.40 12.50
N TYR A 10 2.38 5.56 11.61
CA TYR A 10 2.35 5.06 10.25
C TYR A 10 3.57 4.15 10.01
N PRO A 11 3.41 2.99 9.34
CA PRO A 11 4.54 2.11 9.07
C PRO A 11 5.49 2.75 8.06
N THR A 12 6.79 2.59 8.27
CA THR A 12 7.82 2.99 7.31
C THR A 12 8.21 1.81 6.43
N PHE A 13 8.43 2.05 5.15
CA PHE A 13 8.95 1.05 4.23
C PHE A 13 10.48 1.08 4.17
N SER A 14 11.08 -0.07 3.85
CA SER A 14 12.52 -0.13 3.53
C SER A 14 12.85 0.79 2.34
N GLY A 15 14.03 1.41 2.36
CA GLY A 15 14.54 2.17 1.20
C GLY A 15 14.77 1.31 -0.06
N SER A 16 14.77 -0.01 0.07
CA SER A 16 14.81 -0.95 -1.05
C SER A 16 13.43 -1.28 -1.62
N CYS A 17 12.35 -0.71 -1.09
CA CYS A 17 11.00 -0.97 -1.56
C CYS A 17 10.81 -0.39 -2.97
N PRO A 18 10.37 -1.19 -3.97
CA PRO A 18 10.11 -0.68 -5.31
C PRO A 18 8.98 0.36 -5.30
N ASN A 19 9.14 1.47 -6.03
CA ASN A 19 8.14 2.55 -6.09
C ASN A 19 6.71 2.06 -6.38
N PRO A 20 6.46 1.15 -7.34
CA PRO A 20 5.10 0.68 -7.61
C PRO A 20 4.45 -0.05 -6.42
N ILE A 21 5.27 -0.71 -5.59
CA ILE A 21 4.81 -1.40 -4.38
C ILE A 21 4.61 -0.41 -3.25
N LEU A 22 5.50 0.59 -3.10
CA LEU A 22 5.37 1.65 -2.11
C LEU A 22 4.07 2.44 -2.31
N GLU A 23 3.77 2.83 -3.54
CA GLU A 23 2.54 3.56 -3.89
C GLU A 23 1.28 2.74 -3.58
N LEU A 24 1.26 1.47 -3.99
CA LEU A 24 0.14 0.57 -3.68
C LEU A 24 -0.05 0.39 -2.16
N ALA A 25 1.04 0.21 -1.43
CA ALA A 25 1.00 0.02 0.01
C ALA A 25 0.53 1.28 0.74
N ALA A 26 0.93 2.48 0.27
CA ALA A 26 0.48 3.75 0.82
C ALA A 26 -1.05 3.91 0.69
N LEU A 27 -1.62 3.53 -0.45
CA LEU A 27 -3.08 3.54 -0.66
C LEU A 27 -3.81 2.56 0.27
N CYS A 28 -3.29 1.33 0.41
CA CYS A 28 -3.85 0.33 1.34
C CYS A 28 -3.88 0.82 2.80
N LEU A 29 -2.91 1.64 3.18
CA LEU A 29 -2.76 2.19 4.53
C LEU A 29 -3.44 3.55 4.72
N SER A 30 -4.21 4.04 3.74
CA SER A 30 -4.89 5.32 3.88
C SER A 30 -5.79 5.35 5.12
N LEU A 31 -5.73 6.45 5.86
CA LEU A 31 -6.59 6.68 7.01
C LEU A 31 -8.06 6.71 6.59
N ARG A 32 -8.32 7.28 5.41
CA ARG A 32 -9.63 7.37 4.76
C ARG A 32 -9.99 6.04 4.11
N PRO A 33 -11.05 5.34 4.56
CA PRO A 33 -11.44 4.06 3.98
C PRO A 33 -11.74 4.11 2.48
N GLU A 34 -12.25 5.24 1.99
CA GLU A 34 -12.60 5.47 0.58
C GLU A 34 -11.40 5.55 -0.37
N ASP A 35 -10.22 5.89 0.17
CA ASP A 35 -8.98 5.94 -0.62
C ASP A 35 -8.31 4.55 -0.72
N ARG A 36 -8.79 3.57 0.06
CA ARG A 36 -8.24 2.22 0.06
C ARG A 36 -8.72 1.46 -1.19
N PRO A 37 -7.80 0.79 -1.90
CA PRO A 37 -8.16 0.01 -3.06
C PRO A 37 -8.97 -1.23 -2.65
N SER A 38 -9.85 -1.65 -3.54
CA SER A 38 -10.52 -2.93 -3.40
C SER A 38 -9.53 -4.09 -3.54
N THR A 39 -9.84 -5.25 -2.94
CA THR A 39 -9.03 -6.48 -3.09
C THR A 39 -8.70 -6.83 -4.54
N PRO A 40 -9.63 -6.82 -5.52
CA PRO A 40 -9.27 -7.12 -6.91
C PRO A 40 -8.32 -6.09 -7.52
N THR A 41 -8.42 -4.82 -7.14
CA THR A 41 -7.47 -3.77 -7.56
C THR A 41 -6.06 -4.07 -7.07
N VAL A 42 -5.91 -4.44 -5.79
CA VAL A 42 -4.61 -4.84 -5.21
C VAL A 42 -4.04 -6.06 -5.92
N ALA A 43 -4.85 -7.10 -6.10
CA ALA A 43 -4.42 -8.32 -6.78
C ALA A 43 -3.96 -8.05 -8.22
N TYR A 44 -4.67 -7.18 -8.94
CA TYR A 44 -4.28 -6.76 -10.28
C TYR A 44 -2.93 -6.03 -10.28
N ALA A 45 -2.75 -5.04 -9.40
CA ALA A 45 -1.52 -4.27 -9.31
C ALA A 45 -0.30 -5.15 -9.01
N LEU A 46 -0.42 -6.08 -8.05
CA LEU A 46 0.64 -7.04 -7.71
C LEU A 46 0.97 -7.99 -8.87
N ARG A 47 -0.06 -8.48 -9.59
CA ARG A 47 0.15 -9.33 -10.78
C ARG A 47 0.84 -8.55 -11.90
N SER A 48 0.47 -7.30 -12.11
CA SER A 48 1.08 -6.43 -13.11
C SER A 48 2.55 -6.15 -12.78
N TYR A 49 2.85 -5.83 -11.52
CA TYR A 49 4.24 -5.64 -11.08
C TYR A 49 5.07 -6.93 -11.27
N ARG A 50 4.54 -8.09 -10.88
CA ARG A 50 5.22 -9.38 -11.06
C ARG A 50 5.57 -9.66 -12.53
N LYS A 51 4.74 -9.24 -13.49
CA LYS A 51 5.03 -9.43 -14.92
C LYS A 51 6.22 -8.59 -15.41
N ILE A 52 6.50 -7.46 -14.77
CA ILE A 52 7.61 -6.57 -15.13
C ILE A 52 8.95 -7.10 -14.60
N LEU A 53 8.92 -7.95 -13.56
CA LEU A 53 10.11 -8.57 -12.97
C LEU A 53 10.61 -9.81 -13.74
N ASN A 54 9.86 -10.28 -14.73
CA ASN A 54 10.18 -11.44 -15.57
C ASN A 54 10.56 -10.98 -16.98
#